data_AF-A0A923QHT5-F1
#
_entry.id   AF-A0A923QHT5-F1
#
_cell.length_a   1.000
_cell.length_b   1.000
_cell.length_c   1.000
_cell.angle_alpha   90.00
_cell.angle_beta   90.00
_cell.angle_gamma   90.00
#
_symmetry.space_group_name_H-M   'P 1'
#
loop_
_entity.id
_entity.type
_entity.pdbx_description
1 polymer ?
#
loop_
_entity_poly.entity_id
_entity_poly.type
_entity_poly.pdbx_seq_one_letter_code
_entity_poly.pdbx_strand_id
1 'polypeptide(L)'
;MIRFQKDGTDMSLDFYPRLSSAGSMGQPSGFDISSGGLTAAQSLDDDPERWLINTPLLQFDHPKVRLLATRLTQLQATPRQKAMACFAHLRSLPFGAIADSVGTSSLSVLKYGMGDCHTKSTLMVALLRSSGIPARMRFVSLKPDFLHGIVDNGTQPFEHAMTEVLLDGRWLAVDSYVVDLRLAVAARSRLHQEGRKLGYGMHVDGQMSWDGQSHSFGQFHPAHIASMPLHDWGAFDDPYQFYSSVPYVKQRLDWSTRVKWMVGAKMVNRKVASLRLTPAAPAQAAGKKG
;
A
#
# COMPACT_ATOMS: atom_id res chain seq x y z
N MET A 1 -7.73 33.70 -9.47
CA MET A 1 -8.74 33.52 -8.41
C MET A 1 -9.17 32.05 -8.44
N ILE A 2 -8.52 31.21 -7.64
CA ILE A 2 -8.72 29.75 -7.67
C ILE A 2 -9.94 29.43 -6.79
N ARG A 3 -11.05 29.05 -7.43
CA ARG A 3 -12.23 28.53 -6.73
C ARG A 3 -11.89 27.13 -6.22
N PHE A 4 -11.73 27.01 -4.91
CA PHE A 4 -11.71 25.72 -4.22
C PHE A 4 -13.12 25.14 -4.25
N GLN A 5 -13.30 24.05 -4.98
CA GLN A 5 -14.53 23.26 -4.94
C GLN A 5 -14.55 22.54 -3.60
N LYS A 6 -15.45 22.97 -2.72
CA LYS A 6 -15.65 22.44 -1.36
C LYS A 6 -16.57 21.23 -1.45
N ASP A 7 -16.11 20.14 -2.08
CA ASP A 7 -16.82 18.86 -2.04
C ASP A 7 -16.36 18.10 -0.78
N GLY A 8 -16.67 18.68 0.38
CA GLY A 8 -16.62 17.97 1.65
C GLY A 8 -17.89 17.15 1.79
N THR A 9 -17.89 15.94 1.24
CA THR A 9 -18.81 14.91 1.71
C THR A 9 -18.45 14.69 3.18
N ASP A 10 -19.38 14.99 4.08
CA ASP A 10 -19.21 14.73 5.50
C ASP A 10 -19.14 13.21 5.69
N MET A 11 -17.93 12.66 5.70
CA MET A 11 -17.69 11.23 5.80
C MET A 11 -17.94 10.81 7.24
N SER A 12 -19.19 10.42 7.54
CA SER A 12 -19.57 9.83 8.82
C SER A 12 -18.97 8.43 8.98
N LEU A 13 -18.57 8.10 10.21
CA LEU A 13 -18.19 6.74 10.60
C LEU A 13 -19.37 5.76 10.61
N ASP A 14 -20.61 6.27 10.66
CA ASP A 14 -21.83 5.47 10.70
C ASP A 14 -22.04 4.62 9.43
N PHE A 15 -21.35 4.96 8.35
CA PHE A 15 -21.35 4.19 7.11
C PHE A 15 -20.65 2.83 7.27
N TYR A 16 -19.64 2.74 8.13
CA TYR A 16 -18.82 1.53 8.25
C TYR A 16 -19.43 0.55 9.24
N PRO A 17 -19.43 -0.77 8.94
CA PRO A 17 -19.77 -1.78 9.93
C PRO A 17 -18.94 -1.54 11.21
N ARG A 18 -19.60 -1.56 12.37
CA ARG A 18 -18.89 -1.42 13.65
C ARG A 18 -17.90 -2.57 13.77
N LEU A 19 -16.62 -2.26 14.01
CA LEU A 19 -15.65 -3.26 14.42
C LEU A 19 -16.21 -3.96 15.66
N SER A 20 -16.43 -5.28 15.58
CA SER A 20 -16.94 -6.06 16.71
C SER A 20 -16.04 -5.84 17.91
N SER A 21 -16.61 -5.32 19.00
CA SER A 21 -15.92 -5.08 20.25
C SER A 21 -15.56 -6.40 20.92
N ALA A 22 -14.46 -7.05 20.53
CA ALA A 22 -13.82 -8.15 21.26
C ALA A 22 -12.45 -8.52 20.67
N GLY A 23 -11.52 -7.59 20.75
CA GLY A 23 -10.11 -7.88 20.95
C GLY A 23 -9.60 -6.72 21.78
N SER A 24 -9.10 -6.95 22.99
CA SER A 24 -8.43 -5.89 23.72
C SER A 24 -7.41 -5.24 22.80
N MET A 25 -7.19 -3.93 22.90
CA MET A 25 -5.93 -3.32 22.44
C MET A 25 -4.80 -3.94 23.28
N GLY A 26 -4.49 -5.20 22.98
CA GLY A 26 -3.47 -5.99 23.60
C GLY A 26 -2.10 -5.54 23.15
N GLN A 27 -1.13 -5.82 24.00
CA GLN A 27 0.32 -5.64 23.79
C GLN A 27 0.78 -5.96 22.36
N PRO A 28 1.90 -5.37 21.89
CA PRO A 28 2.38 -5.54 20.52
C PRO A 28 2.59 -7.03 20.19
N SER A 29 1.63 -7.62 19.47
CA SER A 29 1.79 -8.93 18.87
C SER A 29 2.60 -8.76 17.59
N GLY A 30 3.68 -9.51 17.47
CA GLY A 30 4.53 -9.49 16.28
C GLY A 30 3.75 -9.89 15.03
N PHE A 31 4.11 -9.29 13.90
CA PHE A 31 3.62 -9.70 12.57
C PHE A 31 4.14 -11.12 12.26
N ASP A 32 3.29 -12.14 12.35
CA ASP A 32 3.66 -13.53 12.05
C ASP A 32 3.28 -13.92 10.62
N ILE A 33 4.29 -14.37 9.86
CA ILE A 33 4.18 -14.82 8.47
C ILE A 33 4.22 -16.36 8.38
N SER A 34 4.66 -17.03 9.46
CA SER A 34 5.05 -18.45 9.47
C SER A 34 3.95 -19.42 9.87
N SER A 35 2.87 -18.95 10.49
CA SER A 35 1.76 -19.79 10.96
C SER A 35 0.60 -19.91 9.96
N GLY A 36 0.84 -19.88 8.64
CA GLY A 36 -0.25 -20.02 7.67
C GLY A 36 -1.42 -19.03 7.90
N GLY A 37 -1.14 -17.92 8.56
CA GLY A 37 -2.14 -17.06 9.15
C GLY A 37 -1.47 -15.85 9.78
N LEU A 38 -1.85 -14.68 9.29
CA LEU A 38 -1.87 -13.45 10.07
C LEU A 38 -2.80 -13.67 11.26
N THR A 39 -2.38 -14.42 12.30
CA THR A 39 -3.28 -15.06 13.28
C THR A 39 -4.57 -15.52 12.63
N ALA A 40 -4.57 -16.74 12.08
CA ALA A 40 -5.79 -17.45 11.76
C ALA A 40 -6.61 -17.78 13.03
N ALA A 41 -6.99 -16.78 13.82
CA ALA A 41 -8.42 -16.59 13.91
C ALA A 41 -8.85 -16.23 12.48
N GLN A 42 -9.13 -17.25 11.66
CA GLN A 42 -10.39 -17.16 10.94
C GLN A 42 -11.37 -16.81 12.05
N SER A 43 -11.68 -15.53 12.26
CA SER A 43 -12.92 -15.25 12.94
C SER A 43 -13.90 -16.05 12.12
N LEU A 44 -14.58 -17.00 12.74
CA LEU A 44 -15.62 -17.79 12.08
C LEU A 44 -16.70 -16.86 11.45
N ASP A 45 -16.58 -15.54 11.70
CA ASP A 45 -17.30 -14.39 11.20
C ASP A 45 -16.62 -13.55 10.07
N ASP A 46 -15.45 -13.91 9.50
CA ASP A 46 -14.87 -13.12 8.37
C ASP A 46 -15.57 -13.46 7.04
N ASP A 47 -16.81 -12.99 6.92
CA ASP A 47 -17.65 -13.15 5.74
C ASP A 47 -17.02 -12.44 4.51
N PRO A 48 -16.64 -13.18 3.45
CA PRO A 48 -16.12 -12.60 2.22
C PRO A 48 -17.05 -11.57 1.58
N GLU A 49 -18.36 -11.67 1.79
CA GLU A 49 -19.34 -10.74 1.23
C GLU A 49 -19.23 -9.32 1.83
N ARG A 50 -18.79 -9.20 3.09
CA ARG A 50 -18.47 -7.90 3.70
C ARG A 50 -17.50 -7.10 2.84
N TRP A 51 -16.49 -7.78 2.30
CA TRP A 51 -15.45 -7.17 1.49
C TRP A 51 -15.89 -6.90 0.04
N LEU A 52 -17.17 -7.07 -0.27
CA LEU A 52 -17.79 -6.70 -1.54
C LEU A 52 -18.81 -5.56 -1.36
N ILE A 53 -18.76 -4.84 -0.25
CA ILE A 53 -19.56 -3.63 -0.01
C ILE A 53 -18.79 -2.39 -0.46
N ASN A 54 -19.46 -1.53 -1.24
CA ASN A 54 -18.89 -0.27 -1.72
C ASN A 54 -18.71 0.72 -0.59
N THR A 55 -17.67 1.54 -0.67
CA THR A 55 -17.32 2.54 0.36
C THR A 55 -16.97 3.90 -0.26
N PRO A 56 -17.02 5.00 0.52
CA PRO A 56 -16.79 6.35 0.02
C PRO A 56 -15.45 6.56 -0.70
N LEU A 57 -14.36 5.95 -0.22
CA LEU A 57 -13.06 6.06 -0.89
C LEU A 57 -12.79 4.95 -1.91
N LEU A 58 -13.41 3.77 -1.79
CA LEU A 58 -13.20 2.71 -2.78
C LEU A 58 -14.01 2.92 -4.07
N GLN A 59 -15.22 3.47 -4.01
CA GLN A 59 -16.04 3.85 -5.18
C GLN A 59 -16.01 2.83 -6.34
N PHE A 60 -16.04 1.53 -6.03
CA PHE A 60 -15.71 0.50 -7.02
C PHE A 60 -16.86 0.22 -8.01
N ASP A 61 -18.06 0.68 -7.70
CA ASP A 61 -19.24 0.70 -8.56
C ASP A 61 -19.23 1.86 -9.57
N HIS A 62 -18.34 2.85 -9.39
CA HIS A 62 -18.25 4.01 -10.26
C HIS A 62 -17.89 3.56 -11.70
N PRO A 63 -18.57 4.08 -12.74
CA PRO A 63 -18.42 3.59 -14.12
C PRO A 63 -16.98 3.54 -14.64
N LYS A 64 -16.15 4.53 -14.26
CA LYS A 64 -14.72 4.55 -14.66
C LYS A 64 -13.90 3.44 -14.01
N VAL A 65 -14.18 3.10 -12.75
CA VAL A 65 -13.49 2.03 -12.03
C VAL A 65 -13.92 0.68 -12.60
N ARG A 66 -15.24 0.48 -12.78
CA ARG A 66 -15.80 -0.71 -13.43
C ARG A 66 -15.25 -0.94 -14.83
N LEU A 67 -15.18 0.12 -15.65
CA LEU A 67 -14.65 0.01 -17.02
C LEU A 67 -13.18 -0.43 -17.03
N LEU A 68 -12.37 0.10 -16.12
CA LEU A 68 -10.97 -0.32 -15.98
C LEU A 68 -10.89 -1.77 -15.49
N ALA A 69 -11.63 -2.12 -14.44
CA ALA A 69 -11.67 -3.49 -13.91
C ALA A 69 -12.06 -4.49 -15.00
N THR A 70 -13.14 -4.24 -15.74
CA THR A 70 -13.56 -5.06 -16.89
C THR A 70 -12.48 -5.14 -17.95
N ARG A 71 -11.86 -4.02 -18.36
CA ARG A 71 -10.77 -4.02 -19.36
C ARG A 71 -9.62 -4.94 -18.96
N LEU A 72 -9.22 -4.92 -17.69
CA LEU A 72 -8.11 -5.72 -17.17
C LEU A 72 -8.47 -7.21 -17.06
N THR A 73 -9.74 -7.52 -16.76
CA THR A 73 -10.15 -8.85 -16.28
C THR A 73 -11.01 -9.66 -17.25
N GLN A 74 -11.60 -9.05 -18.29
CA GLN A 74 -12.56 -9.70 -19.17
C GLN A 74 -12.00 -10.93 -19.93
N LEU A 75 -10.69 -10.97 -20.19
CA LEU A 75 -10.02 -12.10 -20.85
C LEU A 75 -9.34 -13.06 -19.86
N GLN A 76 -9.50 -12.85 -18.56
CA GLN A 76 -8.88 -13.66 -17.52
C GLN A 76 -9.89 -14.69 -17.00
N ALA A 77 -9.52 -15.97 -17.05
CA ALA A 77 -10.43 -17.07 -16.75
C ALA A 77 -10.64 -17.27 -15.23
N THR A 78 -9.62 -17.03 -14.43
CA THR A 78 -9.62 -17.33 -12.99
C THR A 78 -9.54 -16.07 -12.12
N PRO A 79 -10.07 -16.07 -10.88
CA PRO A 79 -9.88 -14.98 -9.92
C PRO A 79 -8.40 -14.62 -9.72
N ARG A 80 -7.51 -15.63 -9.70
CA ARG A 80 -6.06 -15.45 -9.61
C ARG A 80 -5.51 -14.63 -10.78
N GLN A 81 -5.84 -15.00 -12.01
CA GLN A 81 -5.40 -14.27 -13.21
C GLN A 81 -5.95 -12.82 -13.24
N LYS A 82 -7.20 -12.63 -12.82
CA LYS A 82 -7.80 -11.29 -12.65
C LYS A 82 -7.03 -10.45 -11.64
N ALA A 83 -6.72 -11.01 -10.47
CA ALA A 83 -5.95 -10.33 -9.43
C ALA A 83 -4.54 -9.96 -9.90
N MET A 84 -3.87 -10.86 -10.64
CA MET A 84 -2.56 -10.60 -11.25
C MET A 84 -2.63 -9.49 -12.31
N ALA A 85 -3.71 -9.40 -13.09
CA ALA A 85 -3.90 -8.33 -14.07
C ALA A 85 -4.08 -6.96 -13.37
N CYS A 86 -4.85 -6.91 -12.29
CA CYS A 86 -4.95 -5.72 -11.45
C CYS A 86 -3.59 -5.34 -10.84
N PHE A 87 -2.86 -6.32 -10.30
CA PHE A 87 -1.51 -6.12 -9.75
C PHE A 87 -0.56 -5.51 -10.79
N ALA A 88 -0.54 -6.07 -12.01
CA ALA A 88 0.31 -5.58 -13.10
C ALA A 88 -0.04 -4.13 -13.47
N HIS A 89 -1.33 -3.79 -13.50
CA HIS A 89 -1.78 -2.42 -13.72
C HIS A 89 -1.27 -1.47 -12.63
N LEU A 90 -1.46 -1.82 -11.34
CA LEU A 90 -1.01 -0.98 -10.23
C LEU A 90 0.50 -0.79 -10.21
N ARG A 91 1.26 -1.85 -10.52
CA ARG A 91 2.72 -1.81 -10.64
C ARG A 91 3.20 -0.91 -11.80
N SER A 92 2.40 -0.79 -12.85
CA SER A 92 2.71 0.12 -13.98
C SER A 92 2.53 1.60 -13.62
N LEU A 93 1.72 1.91 -12.59
CA LEU A 93 1.54 3.28 -12.12
C LEU A 93 2.80 3.74 -11.35
N PRO A 94 3.37 4.93 -11.66
CA PRO A 94 4.51 5.45 -10.93
C PRO A 94 4.26 5.56 -9.43
N PHE A 95 5.26 5.20 -8.62
CA PHE A 95 5.29 5.57 -7.21
C PHE A 95 5.37 7.09 -7.05
N GLY A 96 4.50 7.66 -6.21
CA GLY A 96 4.60 9.06 -5.84
C GLY A 96 3.53 9.47 -4.85
N ALA A 97 3.84 10.52 -4.08
CA ALA A 97 2.99 11.04 -3.04
C ALA A 97 1.90 11.95 -3.64
N ILE A 98 0.65 11.66 -3.30
CA ILE A 98 -0.49 12.55 -3.53
C ILE A 98 -0.63 13.47 -2.31
N ALA A 99 -0.86 14.76 -2.58
CA ALA A 99 -0.84 15.82 -1.59
C ALA A 99 -1.84 15.63 -0.44
N ASP A 100 -2.90 14.85 -0.67
CA ASP A 100 -3.88 14.45 0.34
C ASP A 100 -4.15 12.95 0.28
N SER A 101 -3.13 12.14 0.54
CA SER A 101 -3.23 10.68 0.42
C SER A 101 -4.35 10.07 1.26
N VAL A 102 -4.69 10.65 2.42
CA VAL A 102 -5.65 10.09 3.38
C VAL A 102 -7.09 10.14 2.85
N GLY A 103 -7.47 11.23 2.19
CA GLY A 103 -8.82 11.44 1.64
C GLY A 103 -8.95 11.10 0.15
N THR A 104 -7.94 10.48 -0.46
CA THR A 104 -7.94 10.24 -1.91
C THR A 104 -8.70 8.95 -2.25
N SER A 105 -9.83 9.10 -2.96
CA SER A 105 -10.61 7.97 -3.47
C SER A 105 -9.92 7.21 -4.61
N SER A 106 -10.30 5.97 -4.87
CA SER A 106 -9.81 5.15 -5.99
C SER A 106 -9.97 5.84 -7.34
N LEU A 107 -11.09 6.55 -7.55
CA LEU A 107 -11.36 7.33 -8.75
C LEU A 107 -10.35 8.47 -8.92
N SER A 108 -9.99 9.11 -7.80
CA SER A 108 -8.98 10.16 -7.79
C SER A 108 -7.60 9.59 -8.10
N VAL A 109 -7.22 8.45 -7.51
CA VAL A 109 -5.96 7.76 -7.84
C VAL A 109 -5.89 7.41 -9.32
N LEU A 110 -6.98 6.88 -9.89
CA LEU A 110 -7.08 6.59 -11.32
C LEU A 110 -6.88 7.85 -12.17
N LYS A 111 -7.43 9.00 -11.75
CA LYS A 111 -7.24 10.30 -12.43
C LYS A 111 -5.81 10.82 -12.31
N TYR A 112 -5.16 10.64 -11.15
CA TYR A 112 -3.77 11.06 -10.95
C TYR A 112 -2.78 10.18 -11.73
N GLY A 113 -3.09 8.90 -11.93
CA GLY A 113 -2.23 7.98 -12.68
C GLY A 113 -0.92 7.63 -11.96
N MET A 114 -0.85 7.87 -10.65
CA MET A 114 0.28 7.56 -9.77
C MET A 114 -0.22 7.42 -8.33
N GLY A 115 0.62 6.87 -7.45
CA GLY A 115 0.30 6.77 -6.03
C GLY A 115 1.39 6.11 -5.19
N ASP A 116 1.20 6.19 -3.88
CA ASP A 116 2.01 5.53 -2.84
C ASP A 116 1.30 4.27 -2.33
N CYS A 117 1.78 3.68 -1.23
CA CYS A 117 1.20 2.45 -0.69
C CYS A 117 -0.27 2.59 -0.28
N HIS A 118 -0.68 3.74 0.26
CA HIS A 118 -2.07 3.98 0.68
C HIS A 118 -2.97 4.09 -0.54
N THR A 119 -2.65 5.02 -1.42
CA THR A 119 -3.50 5.34 -2.59
C THR A 119 -3.53 4.21 -3.61
N LYS A 120 -2.41 3.53 -3.86
CA LYS A 120 -2.41 2.35 -4.73
C LYS A 120 -3.18 1.18 -4.12
N SER A 121 -3.11 0.98 -2.79
CA SER A 121 -3.94 -0.03 -2.12
C SER A 121 -5.43 0.26 -2.27
N THR A 122 -5.85 1.52 -2.13
CA THR A 122 -7.25 1.95 -2.37
C THR A 122 -7.72 1.57 -3.77
N LEU A 123 -6.90 1.87 -4.81
CA LEU A 123 -7.25 1.52 -6.18
C LEU A 123 -7.18 0.00 -6.45
N MET A 124 -6.19 -0.71 -5.89
CA MET A 124 -6.07 -2.16 -6.02
C MET A 124 -7.32 -2.86 -5.48
N VAL A 125 -7.72 -2.54 -4.25
CA VAL A 125 -8.91 -3.09 -3.60
C VAL A 125 -10.16 -2.77 -4.41
N ALA A 126 -10.30 -1.52 -4.88
CA ALA A 126 -11.44 -1.14 -5.71
C ALA A 126 -11.54 -1.98 -7.01
N LEU A 127 -10.43 -2.18 -7.73
CA LEU A 127 -10.43 -2.98 -8.96
C LEU A 127 -10.75 -4.47 -8.71
N LEU A 128 -10.22 -5.03 -7.62
CA LEU A 128 -10.50 -6.41 -7.21
C LEU A 128 -11.98 -6.60 -6.86
N ARG A 129 -12.53 -5.73 -5.99
CA ARG A 129 -13.95 -5.78 -5.58
C ARG A 129 -14.89 -5.56 -6.76
N SER A 130 -14.56 -4.64 -7.66
CA SER A 130 -15.30 -4.42 -8.92
C SER A 130 -15.34 -5.66 -9.82
N SER A 131 -14.37 -6.56 -9.66
CA SER A 131 -14.27 -7.84 -10.38
C SER A 131 -14.84 -9.03 -9.59
N GLY A 132 -15.52 -8.76 -8.46
CA GLY A 132 -16.11 -9.79 -7.59
C GLY A 132 -15.10 -10.55 -6.73
N ILE A 133 -13.89 -10.03 -6.55
CA ILE A 133 -12.83 -10.67 -5.74
C ILE A 133 -12.79 -9.97 -4.38
N PRO A 134 -13.10 -10.66 -3.27
CA PRO A 134 -12.97 -10.12 -1.92
C PRO A 134 -11.53 -9.65 -1.66
N ALA A 135 -11.41 -8.38 -1.29
CA ALA A 135 -10.13 -7.74 -1.06
C ALA A 135 -10.25 -6.67 0.04
N ARG A 136 -9.20 -6.46 0.82
CA ARG A 136 -9.19 -5.49 1.92
C ARG A 136 -7.84 -4.83 2.11
N MET A 137 -7.82 -3.72 2.83
CA MET A 137 -6.58 -3.05 3.20
C MET A 137 -6.20 -3.47 4.62
N ARG A 138 -4.99 -4.00 4.79
CA ARG A 138 -4.37 -4.18 6.12
C ARG A 138 -3.36 -3.07 6.33
N PHE A 139 -3.39 -2.47 7.51
CA PHE A 139 -2.46 -1.41 7.89
C PHE A 139 -1.45 -1.93 8.91
N VAL A 140 -0.19 -1.56 8.72
CA VAL A 140 0.91 -1.93 9.61
C VAL A 140 1.85 -0.74 9.80
N SER A 141 2.59 -0.71 10.90
CA SER A 141 3.64 0.30 11.12
C SER A 141 5.01 -0.24 10.71
N LEU A 142 5.69 0.44 9.79
CA LEU A 142 7.07 0.13 9.38
C LEU A 142 8.07 1.10 10.01
N LYS A 143 9.29 0.62 10.26
CA LYS A 143 10.42 1.48 10.64
C LYS A 143 10.74 2.48 9.53
N PRO A 144 11.16 3.71 9.83
CA PRO A 144 11.42 4.75 8.83
C PRO A 144 12.50 4.38 7.79
N ASP A 145 13.37 3.43 8.10
CA ASP A 145 14.47 2.96 7.25
C ASP A 145 14.05 2.59 5.81
N PHE A 146 12.84 2.05 5.61
CA PHE A 146 12.38 1.68 4.27
C PHE A 146 12.23 2.89 3.34
N LEU A 147 12.01 4.10 3.87
CA LEU A 147 11.88 5.34 3.10
C LEU A 147 13.17 6.17 3.08
N HIS A 148 14.28 5.64 3.59
CA HIS A 148 15.59 6.30 3.50
C HIS A 148 15.88 6.77 2.07
N GLY A 149 16.38 7.99 1.93
CA GLY A 149 16.66 8.61 0.62
C GLY A 149 15.44 9.24 -0.07
N ILE A 150 14.21 8.99 0.42
CA ILE A 150 12.98 9.62 -0.07
C ILE A 150 12.42 10.57 1.00
N VAL A 151 12.10 10.04 2.18
CA VAL A 151 11.53 10.80 3.30
C VAL A 151 12.51 10.77 4.47
N ASP A 152 12.66 11.91 5.14
CA ASP A 152 13.35 11.99 6.42
C ASP A 152 12.33 12.39 7.49
N ASN A 153 12.03 11.47 8.40
CA ASN A 153 11.04 11.66 9.47
C ASN A 153 11.62 11.24 10.83
N GLY A 154 12.95 11.27 10.96
CA GLY A 154 13.65 10.82 12.15
C GLY A 154 13.35 9.35 12.49
N THR A 155 13.01 9.10 13.76
CA THR A 155 12.79 7.73 14.30
C THR A 155 11.32 7.29 14.31
N GLN A 156 10.39 8.16 13.88
CA GLN A 156 8.97 7.86 13.97
C GLN A 156 8.56 6.82 12.91
N PRO A 157 7.83 5.76 13.30
CA PRO A 157 7.28 4.79 12.36
C PRO A 157 6.35 5.42 11.33
N PHE A 158 6.19 4.74 10.20
CA PHE A 158 5.21 5.09 9.18
C PHE A 158 4.15 4.01 9.07
N GLU A 159 2.89 4.45 8.98
CA GLU A 159 1.83 3.58 8.53
C GLU A 159 2.00 3.22 7.07
N HIS A 160 1.85 1.94 6.81
CA HIS A 160 1.94 1.32 5.52
C HIS A 160 0.67 0.52 5.27
N ALA A 161 0.15 0.62 4.06
CA ALA A 161 -1.03 -0.12 3.62
C ALA A 161 -0.60 -1.24 2.66
N MET A 162 -1.05 -2.45 2.93
CA MET A 162 -0.97 -3.58 2.03
C MET A 162 -2.37 -4.04 1.63
N THR A 163 -2.47 -4.70 0.49
CA THR A 163 -3.73 -5.32 0.06
C THR A 163 -3.73 -6.78 0.45
N GLU A 164 -4.81 -7.24 1.07
CA GLU A 164 -5.11 -8.66 1.20
C GLU A 164 -6.15 -9.05 0.15
N VAL A 165 -5.88 -10.14 -0.56
CA VAL A 165 -6.76 -10.68 -1.62
C VAL A 165 -7.16 -12.10 -1.25
N LEU A 166 -8.45 -12.41 -1.26
CA LEU A 166 -8.93 -13.77 -1.02
C LEU A 166 -8.84 -14.57 -2.31
N LEU A 167 -7.89 -15.50 -2.37
CA LEU A 167 -7.69 -16.42 -3.50
C LEU A 167 -7.59 -17.85 -2.99
N ASP A 168 -8.31 -18.77 -3.63
CA ASP A 168 -8.32 -20.20 -3.28
C ASP A 168 -8.54 -20.44 -1.76
N GLY A 169 -9.48 -19.68 -1.17
CA GLY A 169 -9.83 -19.77 0.25
C GLY A 169 -8.81 -19.17 1.23
N ARG A 170 -7.79 -18.45 0.74
CA ARG A 170 -6.71 -17.89 1.56
C ARG A 170 -6.53 -16.39 1.32
N TRP A 171 -6.33 -15.64 2.39
CA TRP A 171 -5.96 -14.23 2.32
C TRP A 171 -4.47 -14.09 1.99
N LEU A 172 -4.16 -13.53 0.82
CA LEU A 172 -2.80 -13.23 0.38
C LEU A 172 -2.51 -11.73 0.53
N ALA A 173 -1.66 -11.38 1.50
CA ALA A 173 -1.10 -10.04 1.64
C ALA A 173 -0.07 -9.69 0.55
N VAL A 174 -0.22 -8.51 -0.06
CA VAL A 174 0.55 -8.03 -1.21
C VAL A 174 0.82 -6.53 -1.09
N ASP A 175 2.09 -6.13 -1.21
CA ASP A 175 2.49 -4.71 -1.35
C ASP A 175 3.59 -4.49 -2.41
N SER A 176 4.04 -5.54 -3.09
CA SER A 176 5.14 -5.49 -4.06
C SER A 176 4.81 -4.73 -5.36
N TYR A 177 3.56 -4.30 -5.55
CA TYR A 177 3.16 -3.41 -6.64
C TYR A 177 3.40 -1.92 -6.33
N VAL A 178 3.68 -1.55 -5.07
CA VAL A 178 3.75 -0.14 -4.66
C VAL A 178 4.85 0.61 -5.39
N VAL A 179 6.04 0.01 -5.48
CA VAL A 179 7.19 0.58 -6.18
C VAL A 179 7.16 0.14 -7.65
N ASP A 180 7.07 1.08 -8.58
CA ASP A 180 7.12 0.80 -10.02
C ASP A 180 8.49 0.22 -10.42
N LEU A 181 8.51 -0.54 -11.51
CA LEU A 181 9.70 -1.28 -11.93
C LEU A 181 10.94 -0.40 -12.11
N ARG A 182 10.78 0.81 -12.69
CA ARG A 182 11.92 1.72 -12.91
C ARG A 182 12.53 2.17 -11.60
N LEU A 183 11.70 2.58 -10.64
CA LEU A 183 12.18 2.94 -9.30
C LEU A 183 12.77 1.72 -8.59
N ALA A 184 12.13 0.55 -8.67
CA ALA A 184 12.56 -0.65 -7.97
C ALA A 184 13.96 -1.12 -8.42
N VAL A 185 14.24 -1.08 -9.72
CA VAL A 185 15.56 -1.45 -10.27
C VAL A 185 16.63 -0.45 -9.80
N ALA A 186 16.37 0.85 -9.89
CA ALA A 186 17.30 1.89 -9.45
C ALA A 186 17.57 1.80 -7.93
N ALA A 187 16.50 1.67 -7.14
CA ALA A 187 16.55 1.51 -5.69
C ALA A 187 17.36 0.27 -5.28
N ARG A 188 17.08 -0.91 -5.85
CA ARG A 188 17.84 -2.14 -5.54
C ARG A 188 19.32 -1.99 -5.85
N SER A 189 19.65 -1.39 -7.00
CA SER A 189 21.04 -1.15 -7.38
C SER A 189 21.74 -0.21 -6.40
N ARG A 190 21.07 0.86 -5.98
CA ARG A 190 21.57 1.80 -4.98
C ARG A 190 21.75 1.16 -3.60
N LEU A 191 20.79 0.34 -3.16
CA LEU A 191 20.87 -0.41 -1.90
C LEU A 191 22.10 -1.33 -1.85
N HIS A 192 22.39 -2.04 -2.96
CA HIS A 192 23.61 -2.84 -3.06
C HIS A 192 24.88 -2.00 -2.95
N GLN A 193 24.93 -0.83 -3.58
CA GLN A 193 26.10 0.06 -3.52
C GLN A 193 26.33 0.64 -2.13
N GLU A 194 25.25 0.95 -1.42
CA GLU A 194 25.32 1.51 -0.06
C GLU A 194 25.45 0.45 1.02
N GLY A 195 25.44 -0.85 0.67
CA GLY A 195 25.44 -1.94 1.63
C GLY A 195 24.19 -1.95 2.54
N ARG A 196 23.07 -1.35 2.08
CA ARG A 196 21.83 -1.22 2.86
C ARG A 196 20.83 -2.30 2.46
N LYS A 197 20.03 -2.76 3.41
CA LYS A 197 18.93 -3.71 3.17
C LYS A 197 17.57 -3.04 2.94
N LEU A 198 17.39 -1.80 3.43
CA LEU A 198 16.16 -1.03 3.35
C LEU A 198 16.45 0.38 2.84
N GLY A 199 15.52 0.94 2.07
CA GLY A 199 15.57 2.31 1.60
C GLY A 199 14.84 2.47 0.28
N TYR A 200 14.65 3.72 -0.13
CA TYR A 200 14.04 4.08 -1.41
C TYR A 200 12.65 3.45 -1.65
N GLY A 201 11.93 3.18 -0.56
CA GLY A 201 10.60 2.58 -0.56
C GLY A 201 10.61 1.06 -0.72
N MET A 202 11.73 0.37 -0.52
CA MET A 202 11.78 -1.09 -0.67
C MET A 202 12.82 -1.79 0.22
N HIS A 203 12.65 -3.12 0.35
CA HIS A 203 13.70 -4.02 0.79
C HIS A 203 14.54 -4.50 -0.40
N VAL A 204 15.85 -4.66 -0.25
CA VAL A 204 16.76 -5.05 -1.35
C VAL A 204 16.38 -6.40 -1.96
N ASP A 205 16.05 -7.37 -1.10
CA ASP A 205 15.54 -8.71 -1.44
C ASP A 205 14.00 -8.74 -1.60
N GLY A 206 13.34 -7.57 -1.58
CA GLY A 206 11.90 -7.45 -1.73
C GLY A 206 11.41 -7.93 -3.09
N GLN A 207 10.22 -8.52 -3.12
CA GLN A 207 9.61 -9.03 -4.34
C GLN A 207 9.22 -7.89 -5.30
N MET A 208 9.28 -8.20 -6.59
CA MET A 208 8.96 -7.29 -7.69
C MET A 208 7.87 -7.86 -8.61
N SER A 209 7.31 -9.00 -8.26
CA SER A 209 6.31 -9.71 -9.05
C SER A 209 5.45 -10.53 -8.10
N TRP A 210 4.25 -10.85 -8.55
CA TRP A 210 3.32 -11.67 -7.79
C TRP A 210 2.67 -12.68 -8.73
N ASP A 211 2.62 -13.93 -8.28
CA ASP A 211 2.07 -15.07 -9.02
C ASP A 211 0.64 -15.44 -8.59
N GLY A 212 0.10 -14.75 -7.59
CA GLY A 212 -1.22 -15.03 -7.04
C GLY A 212 -1.31 -16.29 -6.19
N GLN A 213 -0.19 -16.91 -5.79
CA GLN A 213 -0.18 -18.16 -5.01
C GLN A 213 0.31 -17.98 -3.58
N SER A 214 1.19 -16.99 -3.35
CA SER A 214 1.75 -16.65 -2.04
C SER A 214 1.61 -15.18 -1.72
N HIS A 215 1.94 -14.81 -0.49
CA HIS A 215 2.21 -13.41 -0.12
C HIS A 215 3.30 -12.80 -1.02
N SER A 216 3.24 -11.48 -1.21
CA SER A 216 4.25 -10.76 -1.99
C SER A 216 4.61 -9.41 -1.39
N PHE A 217 5.78 -9.38 -0.74
CA PHE A 217 6.27 -8.21 -0.02
C PHE A 217 7.47 -7.56 -0.72
N GLY A 218 7.35 -6.29 -1.07
CA GLY A 218 8.41 -5.45 -1.64
C GLY A 218 9.04 -4.49 -0.63
N GLN A 219 8.32 -4.10 0.43
CA GLN A 219 8.76 -3.03 1.35
C GLN A 219 9.44 -3.53 2.63
N PHE A 220 9.26 -4.81 2.93
CA PHE A 220 9.96 -5.55 3.97
C PHE A 220 10.21 -6.99 3.50
N HIS A 221 10.97 -7.77 4.29
CA HIS A 221 11.25 -9.16 3.95
C HIS A 221 11.13 -10.08 5.17
N PRO A 222 10.36 -11.20 5.09
CA PRO A 222 10.12 -12.13 6.20
C PRO A 222 11.40 -12.64 6.88
N ALA A 223 12.42 -12.98 6.08
CA ALA A 223 13.70 -13.48 6.61
C ALA A 223 14.59 -12.39 7.22
N HIS A 224 14.19 -11.12 7.18
CA HIS A 224 14.93 -10.01 7.75
C HIS A 224 14.10 -9.33 8.84
N ILE A 225 14.20 -9.88 10.06
CA ILE A 225 13.41 -9.46 11.24
C ILE A 225 13.47 -7.94 11.46
N ALA A 226 14.63 -7.31 11.25
CA ALA A 226 14.75 -5.86 11.44
C ALA A 226 13.89 -5.04 10.46
N SER A 227 13.48 -5.61 9.32
CA SER A 227 12.55 -4.98 8.37
C SER A 227 11.07 -5.24 8.64
N MET A 228 10.75 -6.19 9.53
CA MET A 228 9.38 -6.60 9.78
C MET A 228 8.53 -5.46 10.36
N PRO A 229 7.20 -5.47 10.12
CA PRO A 229 6.31 -4.52 10.75
C PRO A 229 6.44 -4.52 12.28
N LEU A 230 6.43 -3.31 12.84
CA LEU A 230 6.48 -3.07 14.28
C LEU A 230 5.13 -3.32 14.96
N HIS A 231 4.05 -3.07 14.22
CA HIS A 231 2.70 -3.19 14.71
C HIS A 231 1.77 -3.52 13.54
N ASP A 232 0.71 -4.27 13.83
CA ASP A 232 -0.34 -4.64 12.89
C ASP A 232 -1.68 -4.11 13.40
N TRP A 233 -2.27 -3.18 12.65
CA TRP A 233 -3.54 -2.56 13.00
C TRP A 233 -4.75 -3.37 12.52
N GLY A 234 -4.52 -4.44 11.75
CA GLY A 234 -5.57 -5.24 11.15
C GLY A 234 -6.14 -4.66 9.86
N ALA A 235 -7.26 -5.25 9.43
CA ALA A 235 -7.91 -4.93 8.17
C ALA A 235 -9.10 -3.97 8.34
N PHE A 236 -9.27 -3.07 7.38
CA PHE A 236 -10.31 -2.04 7.39
C PHE A 236 -11.10 -2.03 6.08
N ASP A 237 -12.38 -1.66 6.17
CA ASP A 237 -13.30 -1.62 5.03
C ASP A 237 -12.95 -0.48 4.06
N ASP A 238 -12.41 0.62 4.60
CA ASP A 238 -12.06 1.84 3.88
C ASP A 238 -10.84 2.53 4.52
N PRO A 239 -9.93 3.15 3.74
CA PRO A 239 -8.81 3.90 4.30
C PRO A 239 -9.23 4.95 5.33
N TYR A 240 -10.35 5.65 5.10
CA TYR A 240 -10.80 6.70 6.02
C TYR A 240 -11.19 6.14 7.39
N GLN A 241 -11.76 4.93 7.43
CA GLN A 241 -12.09 4.24 8.68
C GLN A 241 -10.83 4.06 9.54
N PHE A 242 -9.71 3.63 8.96
CA PHE A 242 -8.43 3.51 9.68
C PHE A 242 -7.99 4.85 10.28
N TYR A 243 -7.92 5.90 9.45
CA TYR A 243 -7.44 7.21 9.90
C TYR A 243 -8.33 7.88 10.95
N SER A 244 -9.63 7.59 10.96
CA SER A 244 -10.57 8.20 11.90
C SER A 244 -10.74 7.40 13.20
N SER A 245 -10.51 6.08 13.18
CA SER A 245 -10.70 5.19 14.33
C SER A 245 -9.43 4.95 15.16
N VAL A 246 -8.24 5.11 14.58
CA VAL A 246 -6.98 4.84 15.28
C VAL A 246 -6.39 6.15 15.85
N PRO A 247 -6.33 6.34 17.18
CA PRO A 247 -5.93 7.61 17.79
C PRO A 247 -4.55 8.12 17.35
N TYR A 248 -3.57 7.21 17.20
CA TYR A 248 -2.19 7.54 16.83
C TYR A 248 -2.08 8.24 15.45
N VAL A 249 -2.94 7.84 14.51
CA VAL A 249 -2.89 8.32 13.12
C VAL A 249 -3.95 9.39 12.85
N LYS A 250 -4.90 9.60 13.76
CA LYS A 250 -5.99 10.58 13.64
C LYS A 250 -5.47 12.01 13.45
N GLN A 251 -4.34 12.35 14.08
CA GLN A 251 -3.63 13.62 13.86
C GLN A 251 -3.20 13.87 12.40
N ARG A 252 -3.17 12.84 11.54
CA ARG A 252 -2.92 12.99 10.10
C ARG A 252 -4.10 13.59 9.34
N LEU A 253 -5.30 13.58 9.94
CA LEU A 253 -6.47 14.28 9.41
C LEU A 253 -6.42 15.79 9.69
N ASP A 254 -5.57 16.23 10.63
CA ASP A 254 -5.44 17.64 10.98
C ASP A 254 -5.00 18.48 9.78
N TRP A 255 -5.65 19.62 9.61
CA TRP A 255 -5.37 20.54 8.51
C TRP A 255 -3.90 20.95 8.43
N SER A 256 -3.26 21.20 9.58
CA SER A 256 -1.84 21.59 9.63
C SER A 256 -0.92 20.46 9.13
N THR A 257 -1.22 19.21 9.48
CA THR A 257 -0.51 18.02 8.99
C THR A 257 -0.72 17.82 7.50
N ARG A 258 -1.95 17.98 7.00
CA ARG A 258 -2.26 17.91 5.56
C ARG A 258 -1.51 18.97 4.77
N VAL A 259 -1.46 20.22 5.26
CA VAL A 259 -0.69 21.30 4.63
C VAL A 259 0.82 21.00 4.58
N LYS A 260 1.40 20.50 5.69
CA LYS A 260 2.80 20.06 5.72
C LYS A 260 3.06 18.95 4.70
N TRP A 261 2.14 17.97 4.61
CA TRP A 261 2.24 16.88 3.66
C TRP A 261 2.13 17.35 2.21
N MET A 262 1.31 18.36 1.88
CA MET A 262 1.25 18.91 0.52
C MET A 262 2.61 19.42 0.03
N VAL A 263 3.40 20.06 0.91
CA VAL A 263 4.76 20.51 0.60
C VAL A 263 5.71 19.32 0.54
N GLY A 264 5.64 18.41 1.52
CA GLY A 264 6.44 17.19 1.58
C GLY A 264 6.27 16.30 0.34
N ALA A 265 5.04 16.13 -0.15
CA ALA A 265 4.71 15.32 -1.31
C ALA A 265 5.44 15.79 -2.58
N LYS A 266 5.56 17.12 -2.79
CA LYS A 266 6.34 17.67 -3.91
C LYS A 266 7.82 17.31 -3.80
N MET A 267 8.38 17.36 -2.60
CA MET A 267 9.78 16.99 -2.36
C MET A 267 10.01 15.49 -2.56
N VAL A 268 9.12 14.65 -2.03
CA VAL A 268 9.11 13.21 -2.26
C VAL A 268 9.11 12.90 -3.74
N ASN A 269 8.19 13.50 -4.50
CA ASN A 269 8.08 13.26 -5.94
C ASN A 269 9.34 13.70 -6.71
N ARG A 270 10.00 14.79 -6.31
CA ARG A 270 11.29 15.22 -6.89
C ARG A 270 12.41 14.22 -6.61
N LYS A 271 12.56 13.76 -5.36
CA LYS A 271 13.58 12.77 -4.98
C LYS A 271 13.36 11.45 -5.71
N VAL A 272 12.13 10.97 -5.74
CA VAL A 272 11.75 9.75 -6.48
C VAL A 272 12.04 9.89 -7.98
N ALA A 273 11.73 11.03 -8.59
CA ALA A 273 12.04 11.27 -10.00
C ALA A 273 13.56 11.24 -10.26
N SER A 274 14.36 11.86 -9.39
CA SER A 274 15.82 11.83 -9.48
C SER A 274 16.38 10.41 -9.33
N LEU A 275 15.84 9.61 -8.41
CA LEU A 275 16.25 8.20 -8.23
C LEU A 275 15.97 7.36 -9.47
N ARG A 276 14.85 7.57 -10.17
CA ARG A 276 14.55 6.87 -11.42
C ARG A 276 15.53 7.21 -12.55
N LEU A 277 16.09 8.42 -12.56
CA LEU A 277 16.95 8.94 -13.61
C LEU A 277 18.44 8.71 -13.37
N THR A 278 18.82 8.33 -12.15
CA THR A 278 20.22 8.09 -11.77
C THR A 278 20.48 6.58 -11.77
N PRO A 279 20.89 5.97 -12.89
CA PRO A 279 21.39 4.61 -12.83
C PRO A 279 22.59 4.59 -11.88
N ALA A 280 22.64 3.57 -11.04
CA ALA A 280 23.71 3.43 -10.07
C ALA A 280 25.05 3.35 -10.82
N ALA A 281 26.04 4.18 -10.45
CA ALA A 281 27.34 4.20 -11.12
C ALA A 281 27.99 2.81 -11.02
N PRO A 282 28.64 2.27 -12.07
CA PRO A 282 29.25 0.95 -11.99
C PRO A 282 30.22 0.89 -10.80
N ALA A 283 30.13 -0.18 -10.00
CA ALA A 283 31.02 -0.40 -8.87
C ALA A 283 32.46 -0.38 -9.40
N GLN A 284 33.29 0.53 -8.91
CA GLN A 284 34.72 0.52 -9.22
C GLN A 284 35.27 -0.82 -8.76
N ALA A 285 35.74 -1.64 -9.71
CA ALA A 285 36.40 -2.89 -9.43
C ALA A 285 37.56 -2.60 -8.47
N ALA A 286 37.48 -3.16 -7.26
CA ALA A 286 38.57 -3.13 -6.30
C ALA A 286 39.80 -3.73 -6.99
N GLY A 287 40.76 -2.86 -7.33
CA GLY A 287 42.01 -3.26 -7.95
C GLY A 287 42.71 -4.27 -7.05
N LYS A 288 42.82 -5.52 -7.53
CA LYS A 288 43.84 -6.45 -7.05
C LYS A 288 45.20 -5.78 -7.30
N LYS A 289 45.80 -5.22 -6.24
CA LYS A 289 47.25 -5.04 -6.20
C LYS A 289 47.85 -6.42 -5.98
N GLY A 290 48.66 -6.84 -6.95
CA GLY A 290 49.52 -8.02 -6.86
C GLY A 290 50.70 -7.82 -5.92
#